data_AF-A0A1V4J4V3-F1
#
_entry.id   AF-A0A1V4J4V3-F1
#
_cell.length_a   1.000
_cell.length_b   1.000
_cell.length_c   1.000
_cell.angle_alpha   90.00
_cell.angle_beta   90.00
_cell.angle_gamma   90.00
#
_symmetry.space_group_name_H-M   'P 1'
#
loop_
_entity.id
_entity.type
_entity.pdbx_description
1 polymer ?
#
loop_
_entity_poly.entity_id
_entity_poly.type
_entity_poly.pdbx_seq_one_letter_code
_entity_poly.pdbx_strand_id
1 'polypeptide(L)'
;MRILEVNQQSLLGMTHTEAVQILRGVGDALLVLVCDGFDPRAAAAIEMSPGIIANPFAAGIGRKNSLESISSIDRDLSPEELEILQKVGAMAAAGERHRVDRMAQISSVSLGALNLWHNG
;
A
#
# COMPACT_ATOMS: atom_id res chain seq x y z
N MET A 1 2.70 -27.38 -9.35
CA MET A 1 4.16 -27.13 -9.35
C MET A 1 4.52 -26.12 -10.44
N ARG A 2 5.26 -25.06 -10.13
CA ARG A 2 5.76 -24.04 -11.08
C ARG A 2 7.21 -23.71 -10.77
N ILE A 3 8.07 -23.63 -11.79
CA ILE A 3 9.47 -23.22 -11.63
C ILE A 3 9.54 -21.71 -11.46
N LEU A 4 10.22 -21.27 -10.40
CA LEU A 4 10.47 -19.86 -10.09
C LEU A 4 11.87 -19.43 -10.51
N GLU A 5 12.88 -20.29 -10.32
CA GLU A 5 14.28 -19.97 -10.62
C GLU A 5 15.05 -21.17 -11.15
N VAL A 6 16.04 -20.90 -12.02
CA VAL A 6 16.99 -21.88 -12.55
C VAL A 6 18.40 -21.33 -12.36
N ASN A 7 19.28 -22.05 -11.66
CA ASN A 7 20.66 -21.65 -11.38
C ASN A 7 20.77 -20.19 -10.88
N GLN A 8 19.90 -19.80 -9.94
CA GLN A 8 19.80 -18.44 -9.36
C GLN A 8 19.29 -17.35 -10.32
N GLN A 9 18.79 -17.70 -11.51
CA GLN A 9 18.06 -16.78 -12.37
C GLN A 9 16.55 -16.93 -12.19
N SER A 10 15.89 -15.84 -11.84
CA SER A 10 14.43 -15.79 -11.73
C SER A 10 13.76 -15.86 -13.10
N LEU A 11 12.80 -16.78 -13.24
CA LEU A 11 11.95 -16.93 -14.42
C LEU A 11 10.68 -16.07 -14.35
N LEU A 12 10.50 -15.30 -13.27
CA LEU A 12 9.33 -14.44 -13.11
C LEU A 12 9.40 -13.26 -14.08
N GLY A 13 8.36 -13.10 -14.89
CA GLY A 13 8.27 -12.02 -15.89
C GLY A 13 9.01 -12.31 -17.20
N MET A 14 9.69 -13.45 -17.32
CA MET A 14 10.30 -13.87 -18.59
C MET A 14 9.26 -14.39 -19.57
N THR A 15 9.53 -14.17 -20.85
CA THR A 15 8.80 -14.84 -21.94
C THR A 15 9.15 -16.32 -21.99
N HIS A 16 8.28 -17.12 -22.62
CA HIS A 16 8.51 -18.55 -22.78
C HIS A 16 9.87 -18.84 -23.45
N THR A 17 10.22 -18.06 -24.48
CA THR A 17 11.47 -18.22 -25.22
C THR A 17 12.69 -17.99 -24.34
N GLU A 18 12.68 -16.94 -23.51
CA GLU A 18 13.79 -16.63 -22.60
C GLU A 18 13.96 -17.73 -21.54
N ALA A 19 12.87 -18.20 -20.94
CA ALA A 19 12.92 -19.30 -19.97
C ALA A 19 13.48 -20.59 -20.61
N VAL A 20 13.10 -20.89 -21.84
CA VAL A 20 13.62 -22.05 -22.60
C VAL A 20 15.12 -21.88 -22.90
N GLN A 21 15.58 -20.68 -23.24
CA GLN A 21 17.00 -20.43 -23.48
C GLN A 21 17.84 -20.67 -22.22
N ILE A 22 17.39 -20.19 -21.05
CA ILE A 22 18.07 -20.41 -19.78
C ILE A 22 18.16 -21.92 -19.50
N LEU A 23 17.05 -22.64 -19.62
CA LEU A 23 17.01 -24.08 -19.39
C LEU A 23 17.93 -24.86 -20.34
N ARG A 24 18.02 -24.46 -21.61
CA ARG A 24 18.91 -25.09 -22.61
C ARG A 24 20.38 -24.76 -22.41
N GLY A 25 20.70 -23.64 -21.75
CA GLY A 25 22.06 -23.23 -21.44
C GLY A 25 22.65 -23.93 -20.20
N VAL A 26 21.85 -24.74 -19.51
CA VAL A 26 22.31 -25.49 -18.33
C VAL A 26 23.18 -26.67 -18.78
N GLY A 27 24.35 -26.83 -18.15
CA GLY A 27 25.25 -27.96 -18.37
C GLY A 27 24.87 -29.19 -17.54
N ASP A 28 25.86 -29.82 -16.90
CA ASP A 28 25.66 -31.10 -16.19
C ASP A 28 24.82 -31.01 -14.90
N ALA A 29 24.68 -29.81 -14.32
CA ALA A 29 23.96 -29.61 -13.06
C ALA A 29 22.87 -28.54 -13.20
N LEU A 30 21.65 -28.88 -12.80
CA LEU A 30 20.46 -28.04 -12.82
C LEU A 30 19.92 -27.84 -11.41
N LEU A 31 20.07 -26.62 -10.87
CA LEU A 31 19.43 -26.20 -9.62
C LEU A 31 18.13 -25.46 -9.94
N VAL A 32 17.03 -25.87 -9.30
CA VAL A 32 15.70 -25.30 -9.56
C VAL A 32 15.00 -24.93 -8.26
N LEU A 33 14.47 -23.71 -8.19
CA LEU A 33 13.48 -23.32 -7.17
C LEU A 33 12.08 -23.53 -7.74
N VAL A 34 11.26 -24.32 -7.07
CA VAL A 34 9.87 -24.60 -7.45
C VAL A 34 8.90 -24.12 -6.38
N CYS A 35 7.71 -23.71 -6.79
CA CYS A 35 6.56 -23.65 -5.90
C CYS A 35 5.60 -24.80 -6.19
N ASP A 36 4.99 -25.37 -5.16
CA ASP A 36 4.03 -26.47 -5.32
C ASP A 36 2.76 -26.04 -6.09
N GLY A 37 2.53 -24.73 -6.18
CA GLY A 37 1.41 -24.12 -6.88
C GLY A 37 0.28 -23.77 -5.93
N PHE A 38 -0.87 -23.42 -6.51
CA PHE A 38 -2.10 -23.14 -5.78
C PHE A 38 -2.93 -24.43 -5.67
N ASP A 39 -3.14 -24.92 -4.46
CA ASP A 39 -4.09 -26.01 -4.19
C ASP A 39 -5.45 -25.41 -3.78
N PRO A 40 -6.51 -25.60 -4.59
CA PRO A 40 -7.81 -25.00 -4.30
C PRO A 40 -8.47 -25.57 -3.04
N ARG A 41 -8.14 -26.80 -2.62
CA ARG A 41 -8.66 -27.41 -1.39
C ARG A 41 -7.94 -26.84 -0.17
N ALA A 42 -6.63 -26.63 -0.26
CA ALA A 42 -5.86 -25.95 0.78
C ALA A 42 -6.28 -24.48 0.92
N ALA A 43 -6.55 -23.79 -0.21
CA ALA A 43 -7.06 -22.42 -0.20
C ALA A 43 -8.47 -22.34 0.41
N ALA A 44 -9.36 -23.26 0.06
CA ALA A 44 -10.72 -23.30 0.61
C ALA A 44 -10.71 -23.49 2.14
N ALA A 45 -9.79 -24.28 2.69
CA ALA A 45 -9.63 -24.43 4.14
C ALA A 45 -9.22 -23.11 4.85
N ILE A 46 -8.55 -22.20 4.14
CA ILE A 46 -8.15 -20.88 4.67
C ILE A 46 -9.32 -19.87 4.57
N GLU A 47 -10.13 -19.94 3.52
CA GLU A 47 -11.32 -19.08 3.35
C GLU A 47 -12.50 -19.44 4.29
N MET A 48 -12.50 -20.64 4.88
CA MET A 48 -13.53 -21.08 5.82
C MET A 48 -13.44 -20.44 7.21
N SER A 49 -12.38 -19.69 7.51
CA SER A 49 -12.27 -18.95 8.77
C SER A 49 -13.00 -17.61 8.67
N PRO A 50 -14.13 -17.41 9.37
CA PRO A 50 -14.84 -16.14 9.35
C PRO A 50 -13.93 -15.01 9.86
N GLY A 51 -13.80 -13.92 9.10
CA GLY A 51 -13.01 -12.76 9.50
C GLY A 51 -11.51 -12.80 9.17
N ILE A 52 -11.09 -13.71 8.28
CA ILE A 52 -9.72 -13.76 7.75
C ILE A 52 -9.76 -13.50 6.23
N ILE A 53 -9.37 -12.29 5.81
CA ILE A 53 -9.04 -12.02 4.40
C ILE A 53 -7.63 -12.58 4.14
N ALA A 54 -7.55 -13.84 3.75
CA ALA A 54 -6.30 -14.45 3.35
C ALA A 54 -6.06 -14.23 1.85
N ASN A 55 -4.99 -13.53 1.49
CA ASN A 55 -4.51 -13.56 0.11
C ASN A 55 -3.90 -14.95 -0.15
N PRO A 56 -4.45 -15.76 -1.07
CA PRO A 56 -3.94 -17.11 -1.34
C PRO A 56 -2.48 -17.12 -1.86
N PHE A 57 -2.00 -16.01 -2.41
CA PHE A 57 -0.60 -15.86 -2.87
C PHE A 57 0.38 -15.48 -1.76
N ALA A 58 -0.10 -15.06 -0.59
CA ALA A 58 0.71 -14.67 0.56
C ALA A 58 0.67 -15.71 1.69
N ALA A 59 0.28 -16.96 1.39
CA ALA A 59 0.29 -18.06 2.34
C ALA A 59 1.68 -18.18 2.99
N GLY A 60 1.79 -17.71 4.24
CA GLY A 60 3.04 -17.68 5.02
C GLY A 60 3.55 -16.29 5.42
N ILE A 61 3.03 -15.19 4.85
CA ILE A 61 3.43 -13.82 5.22
C ILE A 61 2.39 -13.23 6.17
N GLY A 62 2.72 -13.27 7.48
CA GLY A 62 2.20 -12.35 8.50
C GLY A 62 0.68 -12.21 8.58
N ARG A 63 0.06 -13.03 9.43
CA ARG A 63 -1.34 -12.92 9.86
C ARG A 63 -1.60 -11.51 10.39
N LYS A 64 -2.46 -10.75 9.74
CA LYS A 64 -3.10 -9.56 10.32
C LYS A 64 -4.59 -9.75 10.22
N ASN A 65 -5.21 -9.66 11.38
CA ASN A 65 -6.58 -10.00 11.64
C ASN A 65 -7.50 -8.99 10.95
N SER A 66 -8.58 -9.42 10.29
CA SER A 66 -9.53 -8.51 9.65
C SER A 66 -10.47 -7.83 10.66
N LEU A 67 -10.47 -8.27 11.92
CA LEU A 67 -11.22 -7.61 13.00
C LEU A 67 -10.67 -6.25 13.46
N GLU A 68 -9.61 -5.74 12.82
CA GLU A 68 -9.20 -4.32 12.96
C GLU A 68 -9.50 -3.48 11.71
N SER A 69 -10.12 -4.05 10.66
CA SER A 69 -10.46 -3.32 9.43
C SER A 69 -11.94 -2.95 9.34
N ILE A 70 -12.24 -1.73 9.80
CA ILE A 70 -13.25 -0.75 9.33
C ILE A 70 -14.61 -1.28 8.82
N SER A 71 -15.57 -1.41 9.75
CA SER A 71 -16.97 -0.99 9.63
C SER A 71 -17.73 -1.33 10.93
N SER A 72 -17.38 -0.68 12.05
CA SER A 72 -18.32 -0.59 13.18
C SER A 72 -18.88 0.82 13.24
N ILE A 73 -19.79 1.11 12.32
CA ILE A 73 -20.82 2.11 12.56
C ILE A 73 -21.64 1.58 13.75
N ASP A 74 -21.82 2.40 14.78
CA ASP A 74 -22.44 2.10 16.08
C ASP A 74 -21.59 1.37 17.13
N ARG A 75 -20.47 1.99 17.53
CA ARG A 75 -19.99 1.88 18.92
C ARG A 75 -20.10 3.27 19.54
N ASP A 76 -20.92 3.41 20.57
CA ASP A 76 -21.12 4.65 21.34
C ASP A 76 -19.75 5.30 21.63
N LEU A 77 -19.51 6.50 21.11
CA LEU A 77 -18.24 7.23 21.29
C LEU A 77 -18.08 7.59 22.77
N SER A 78 -16.98 7.18 23.38
CA SER A 78 -16.62 7.63 24.73
C SER A 78 -16.38 9.15 24.71
N PRO A 79 -16.72 9.91 25.77
CA PRO A 79 -16.57 11.38 25.80
C PRO A 79 -15.14 11.88 25.47
N GLU A 80 -14.13 11.09 25.81
CA GLU A 80 -12.72 11.30 25.48
C GLU A 80 -12.44 11.22 23.97
N GLU A 81 -13.06 10.29 23.25
CA GLU A 81 -12.90 10.13 21.79
C GLU A 81 -13.57 11.28 21.04
N LEU A 82 -14.70 11.78 21.57
CA LEU A 82 -15.40 12.94 21.03
C LEU A 82 -14.56 14.22 21.16
N GLU A 83 -13.86 14.38 22.29
CA GLU A 83 -12.92 15.49 22.49
C GLU A 83 -11.75 15.43 21.50
N ILE A 84 -11.20 14.23 21.28
CA ILE A 84 -10.11 14.03 20.32
C ILE A 84 -10.58 14.36 18.90
N LEU A 85 -11.78 13.93 18.49
CA LEU A 85 -12.34 14.26 17.18
C LEU A 85 -12.55 15.77 17.00
N GLN A 86 -13.08 16.44 18.02
CA GLN A 86 -13.24 17.90 18.01
C GLN A 86 -11.89 18.61 17.94
N LYS A 87 -10.88 18.12 18.67
CA LYS A 87 -9.51 18.64 18.62
C LYS A 87 -8.91 18.50 17.23
N VAL A 88 -9.05 17.34 16.59
CA VAL A 88 -8.56 17.07 15.23
C VAL A 88 -9.28 17.97 14.22
N GLY A 89 -10.59 18.12 14.33
CA GLY A 89 -11.37 19.04 13.49
C GLY A 89 -10.95 20.51 13.67
N ALA A 90 -10.71 20.95 14.90
CA ALA A 90 -10.22 22.29 15.20
C ALA A 90 -8.80 22.53 14.65
N MET A 91 -7.91 21.54 14.75
CA MET A 91 -6.56 21.59 14.20
C MET A 91 -6.58 21.63 12.66
N ALA A 92 -7.47 20.87 12.01
CA ALA A 92 -7.66 20.92 10.56
C ALA A 92 -8.19 22.29 10.10
N ALA A 93 -9.19 22.84 10.81
CA ALA A 93 -9.73 24.16 10.51
C ALA A 93 -8.72 25.30 10.79
N ALA A 94 -7.83 25.13 11.78
CA ALA A 94 -6.73 26.06 12.04
C ALA A 94 -5.63 25.98 10.97
N GLY A 95 -5.33 24.77 10.49
CA GLY A 95 -4.39 24.56 9.38
C GLY A 95 -4.85 25.25 8.10
N GLU A 96 -6.14 25.16 7.77
CA GLU A 96 -6.70 25.82 6.58
C GLU A 96 -6.70 27.35 6.72
N ARG A 97 -7.03 27.88 7.91
CA ARG A 97 -6.92 29.32 8.18
C ARG A 97 -5.48 29.83 8.02
N HIS A 98 -4.51 29.13 8.59
CA HIS A 98 -3.09 29.49 8.45
C HIS A 98 -2.62 29.41 6.98
N ARG A 99 -3.17 28.49 6.18
CA ARG A 99 -2.89 28.39 4.74
C ARG A 99 -3.47 29.58 3.97
N VAL A 100 -4.69 30.00 4.29
CA VAL A 100 -5.34 31.17 3.69
C VAL A 100 -4.63 32.47 4.07
N ASP A 101 -4.28 32.65 5.34
CA ASP A 101 -3.55 33.83 5.82
C ASP A 101 -2.17 33.96 5.16
N ARG A 102 -1.46 32.83 5.00
CA ARG A 102 -0.17 32.79 4.28
C ARG A 102 -0.33 33.18 2.82
N MET A 103 -1.39 32.73 2.15
CA MET A 103 -1.67 33.09 0.75
C MET A 103 -1.98 34.59 0.61
N ALA A 104 -2.74 35.16 1.55
CA ALA A 104 -3.07 36.58 1.59
C ALA A 104 -1.81 37.44 1.81
N GLN A 105 -0.90 36.99 2.68
CA GLN A 105 0.37 37.69 2.93
C GLN A 105 1.30 37.63 1.71
N ILE A 106 1.38 36.50 1.00
CA ILE A 106 2.16 36.41 -0.25
C ILE A 106 1.57 37.36 -1.30
N SER A 107 0.25 37.38 -1.44
CA SER A 107 -0.45 38.27 -2.38
C SER A 107 -0.20 39.76 -2.07
N SER A 108 -0.25 40.16 -0.79
CA SER A 108 0.00 41.55 -0.38
C SER A 108 1.43 41.99 -0.63
N VAL A 109 2.42 41.10 -0.39
CA VAL A 109 3.83 41.37 -0.71
C VAL A 109 4.03 41.53 -2.22
N SER A 110 3.41 40.67 -3.04
CA SER A 110 3.49 40.77 -4.50
C SER A 110 2.85 42.05 -5.04
N LEU A 111 1.68 42.43 -4.53
CA LEU A 111 1.00 43.69 -4.89
C LEU A 111 1.81 44.92 -4.47
N GLY A 112 2.43 44.89 -3.28
CA GLY A 112 3.33 45.95 -2.81
C GLY A 112 4.54 46.12 -3.72
N ALA A 113 5.20 45.01 -4.10
CA ALA A 113 6.35 45.02 -5.00
C ALA A 113 6.00 45.55 -6.40
N LEU A 114 4.81 45.22 -6.91
CA LEU A 114 4.34 45.70 -8.21
C LEU A 114 4.05 47.21 -8.22
N ASN A 115 3.45 47.74 -7.14
CA ASN A 115 3.16 49.17 -7.01
C ASN A 115 4.44 50.01 -6.88
N LEU A 116 5.47 49.46 -6.22
CA LEU A 116 6.81 50.07 -6.12
C LEU A 116 7.52 50.15 -7.48
N TRP A 117 7.34 49.16 -8.34
CA TRP A 117 7.88 49.16 -9.71
C TRP A 117 7.18 50.14 -10.66
N HIS A 118 5.91 50.46 -10.40
CA HIS A 118 5.12 51.36 -11.26
C HIS A 118 5.21 52.85 -10.84
N ASN A 119 5.64 53.15 -9.61
CA ASN A 119 5.77 54.53 -9.09
C ASN A 119 7.23 55.00 -8.92
N GLY A 120 8.21 54.23 -9.40
CA GLY A 120 9.63 54.61 -9.46
C GLY A 120 10.04 54.95 -10.89
#